data_AF-A0A8J8E2M6-F1
#
_entry.id   AF-A0A8J8E2M6-F1
#
_cell.length_a   1.000
_cell.length_b   1.000
_cell.length_c   1.000
_cell.angle_alpha   90.00
_cell.angle_beta   90.00
_cell.angle_gamma   90.00
#
_symmetry.space_group_name_H-M   'P 1'
#
loop_
_entity.id
_entity.type
_entity.pdbx_description
1 polymer ?
#
loop_
_entity_poly.entity_id
_entity_poly.type
_entity_poly.pdbx_seq_one_letter_code
_entity_poly.pdbx_strand_id
1 'polypeptide(L)'
;AQFGKEVILMDADITMANLSLVLGMEDIPITLHDVLAREADLKDAIYEGPAGVKVIPGGLSLEKVKKAKPERLREVIREISQMADFILIDAPAGLEMTSVTALLIGKELIIVTNPEISAITDSLKTKLIAEKLGTLPLGAILNRVTNEKTEL
;
A
#
# COMPACT_ATOMS: atom_id res chain seq x y z
N ALA A 1 -9.76 9.99 7.54
CA ALA A 1 -9.54 11.33 8.11
C ALA A 1 -10.82 12.16 8.19
N GLN A 2 -11.44 12.60 7.09
CA GLN A 2 -12.63 13.49 7.13
C GLN A 2 -13.83 12.96 7.94
N PHE A 3 -13.97 11.64 8.09
CA PHE A 3 -14.97 11.01 8.98
C PHE A 3 -14.53 10.92 10.46
N GLY A 4 -13.54 11.71 10.89
CA GLY A 4 -13.01 11.71 12.26
C GLY A 4 -12.22 10.44 12.63
N LYS A 5 -11.62 9.79 11.64
CA LYS A 5 -10.80 8.57 11.83
C LYS A 5 -9.33 8.87 11.64
N GLU A 6 -8.50 8.32 12.51
CA GLU A 6 -7.05 8.33 12.38
C GLU A 6 -6.66 7.34 11.27
N VAL A 7 -6.11 7.85 10.17
CA VAL A 7 -5.78 7.03 8.99
C VAL A 7 -4.31 7.23 8.64
N ILE A 8 -3.59 6.12 8.50
CA ILE A 8 -2.23 6.09 7.95
C ILE A 8 -2.28 5.45 6.55
N LEU A 9 -1.72 6.13 5.57
CA LEU A 9 -1.43 5.59 4.24
C LEU A 9 0.02 5.12 4.24
N MET A 10 0.28 3.89 3.81
CA MET A 10 1.63 3.33 3.70
C MET A 10 1.87 2.82 2.29
N ASP A 11 2.93 3.30 1.65
CA ASP A 11 3.38 2.81 0.35
C ASP A 11 4.20 1.52 0.55
N ALA A 12 3.60 0.36 0.26
CA ALA A 12 4.28 -0.93 0.33
C ALA A 12 4.85 -1.38 -1.01
N ASP A 13 4.77 -0.54 -2.05
CA ASP A 13 5.54 -0.76 -3.27
C ASP A 13 6.99 -0.35 -3.04
N ILE A 14 7.77 -1.29 -2.48
CA ILE A 14 9.19 -1.11 -2.20
C ILE A 14 9.97 -0.86 -3.50
N THR A 15 9.43 -1.20 -4.67
CA THR A 15 10.12 -1.05 -5.96
C THR A 15 9.82 0.24 -6.68
N MET A 16 8.58 0.75 -6.57
CA MET A 16 8.10 1.91 -7.31
C MET A 16 7.15 2.74 -6.44
N ALA A 17 7.74 3.56 -5.56
CA ALA A 17 6.96 4.44 -4.70
C ALA A 17 6.30 5.57 -5.51
N ASN A 18 4.98 5.68 -5.43
CA ASN A 18 4.20 6.69 -6.16
C ASN A 18 3.28 7.50 -5.24
N LEU A 19 3.04 7.03 -4.01
CA LEU A 19 2.03 7.61 -3.13
C LEU A 19 2.31 9.08 -2.81
N SER A 20 3.56 9.43 -2.48
CA SER A 20 3.95 10.81 -2.19
C SER A 20 3.76 11.75 -3.39
N LEU A 21 4.07 11.28 -4.59
CA LEU A 21 3.90 12.05 -5.83
C LEU A 21 2.42 12.33 -6.10
N VAL A 22 1.56 11.31 -5.94
CA VAL A 22 0.11 11.44 -6.14
C VAL A 22 -0.51 12.40 -5.12
N LEU A 23 0.01 12.40 -3.88
CA LEU A 23 -0.46 13.29 -2.82
C LEU A 23 0.16 14.70 -2.88
N GLY A 24 1.05 14.97 -3.84
CA GLY A 24 1.71 16.27 -3.99
C GLY A 24 2.63 16.62 -2.82
N MET A 25 3.24 15.61 -2.19
CA MET A 25 4.14 15.80 -1.06
C MET A 25 5.57 16.08 -1.54
N GLU A 26 6.17 17.14 -1.01
CA GLU A 26 7.55 17.53 -1.25
C GLU A 26 8.38 17.31 0.02
N ASP A 27 9.72 17.38 -0.09
CA ASP A 27 10.66 17.28 1.04
C ASP A 27 10.48 16.05 1.94
N ILE A 28 10.65 14.86 1.34
CA ILE A 28 10.59 13.57 2.03
C ILE A 28 12.01 12.99 2.18
N PRO A 29 12.80 13.43 3.17
CA PRO A 29 14.17 12.96 3.36
C PRO A 29 14.24 11.50 3.86
N ILE A 30 13.25 11.09 4.66
CA ILE A 30 13.19 9.79 5.32
C ILE A 30 11.97 9.04 4.79
N THR A 31 12.18 7.81 4.37
CA THR A 31 11.12 6.97 3.79
C THR A 31 11.02 5.63 4.51
N LEU A 32 9.99 4.86 4.18
CA LEU A 32 9.82 3.49 4.66
C LEU A 32 11.10 2.66 4.48
N HIS A 33 11.82 2.86 3.38
CA HIS A 33 13.04 2.11 3.08
C HIS A 33 14.17 2.39 4.07
N ASP A 34 14.32 3.64 4.54
CA ASP A 34 15.31 3.99 5.56
C ASP A 34 14.97 3.30 6.89
N VAL A 35 13.68 3.28 7.25
CA VAL A 35 13.17 2.57 8.43
C VAL A 35 13.43 1.07 8.30
N LEU A 36 13.13 0.46 7.14
CA LEU A 36 13.37 -0.95 6.84
C LEU A 36 14.87 -1.29 6.79
N ALA A 37 15.75 -0.32 6.52
CA ALA A 37 17.21 -0.46 6.57
C ALA A 37 17.82 -0.24 7.98
N ARG A 38 17.04 0.25 8.96
CA ARG A 38 17.52 0.73 10.29
C ARG A 38 18.40 1.97 10.20
N GLU A 39 18.20 2.78 9.17
CA GLU A 39 18.92 4.05 8.99
C GLU A 39 18.13 5.24 9.58
N ALA A 40 16.84 5.04 9.90
CA ALA A 40 15.98 6.04 10.55
C ALA A 40 14.93 5.39 11.46
N ASP A 41 14.38 6.17 12.40
CA ASP A 41 13.24 5.78 13.23
C ASP A 41 11.92 5.92 12.45
N LEU A 42 10.93 5.06 12.77
CA LEU A 42 9.63 5.08 12.08
C LEU A 42 8.89 6.42 12.22
N LYS A 43 8.95 7.03 13.40
CA LYS A 43 8.33 8.33 13.69
C LYS A 43 8.77 9.43 12.72
N ASP A 44 10.01 9.36 12.22
CA ASP A 44 10.59 10.37 11.34
C ASP A 44 10.19 10.15 9.87
N ALA A 45 9.63 8.98 9.56
CA ALA A 45 9.07 8.62 8.25
C ALA A 45 7.55 8.83 8.18
N ILE A 46 6.92 9.37 9.22
CA ILE A 46 5.48 9.68 9.25
C ILE A 46 5.29 11.17 8.98
N TYR A 47 4.57 11.47 7.92
CA TYR A 47 4.29 12.83 7.48
C TYR A 47 2.80 13.13 7.51
N GLU A 48 2.44 14.40 7.68
CA GLU A 48 1.07 14.87 7.50
C GLU A 48 0.77 15.00 6.00
N GLY A 49 -0.28 14.33 5.57
CA GLY A 49 -0.78 14.35 4.20
C GLY A 49 -2.05 15.19 4.04
N PRO A 50 -2.58 15.27 2.81
CA PRO A 50 -3.78 16.04 2.54
C PRO A 50 -5.00 15.49 3.30
N ALA A 51 -5.92 16.39 3.65
CA ALA A 51 -7.16 16.07 4.37
C ALA A 51 -6.96 15.38 5.74
N GLY A 52 -5.78 15.51 6.36
CA GLY A 52 -5.50 15.02 7.71
C GLY A 52 -5.22 13.52 7.79
N VAL A 53 -4.79 12.90 6.70
CA VAL A 53 -4.22 11.54 6.73
C VAL A 53 -2.73 11.62 7.07
N LYS A 54 -2.22 10.64 7.78
CA LYS A 54 -0.77 10.45 7.94
C LYS A 54 -0.25 9.59 6.79
N VAL A 55 0.97 9.82 6.34
CA VAL A 55 1.55 9.14 5.18
C VAL A 55 2.95 8.62 5.53
N ILE A 56 3.20 7.37 5.18
CA ILE A 56 4.52 6.73 5.23
C ILE A 56 4.93 6.44 3.78
N PRO A 57 5.74 7.31 3.18
CA PRO A 57 6.11 7.21 1.76
C PRO A 57 7.20 6.16 1.55
N GLY A 58 7.21 5.54 0.38
CA GLY A 58 8.29 4.67 -0.08
C GLY A 58 9.48 5.47 -0.62
N GLY A 59 10.67 4.88 -0.58
CA GLY A 59 11.89 5.41 -1.17
C GLY A 59 11.99 5.19 -2.67
N LEU A 60 12.49 6.20 -3.37
CA LEU A 60 12.70 6.18 -4.83
C LEU A 60 14.10 5.72 -5.27
N SER A 61 15.06 5.64 -4.33
CA SER A 61 16.45 5.33 -4.70
C SER A 61 16.73 3.83 -4.69
N LEU A 62 17.38 3.35 -5.76
CA LEU A 62 17.75 1.94 -5.90
C LEU A 62 18.65 1.45 -4.74
N GLU A 63 19.48 2.32 -4.18
CA GLU A 63 20.31 1.99 -3.02
C GLU A 63 19.46 1.70 -1.77
N LYS A 64 18.45 2.54 -1.50
CA LYS A 64 17.52 2.33 -0.38
C LYS A 64 16.71 1.05 -0.58
N VAL A 65 16.25 0.77 -1.80
CA VAL A 65 15.56 -0.48 -2.15
C VAL A 65 16.41 -1.72 -1.84
N LYS A 66 17.70 -1.69 -2.19
CA LYS A 66 18.62 -2.80 -1.94
C LYS A 66 18.91 -3.05 -0.46
N LYS A 67 18.90 -1.99 0.36
CA LYS A 67 19.17 -2.08 1.80
C LYS A 67 17.92 -2.42 2.63
N ALA A 68 16.75 -2.07 2.11
CA ALA A 68 15.48 -2.34 2.78
C ALA A 68 15.29 -3.85 3.01
N LYS A 69 14.77 -4.19 4.19
CA LYS A 69 14.49 -5.57 4.60
C LYS A 69 12.98 -5.80 4.69
N PRO A 70 12.32 -6.35 3.66
CA PRO A 70 10.86 -6.54 3.62
C PRO A 70 10.32 -7.34 4.81
N GLU A 71 11.11 -8.25 5.38
CA GLU A 71 10.74 -9.02 6.57
C GLU A 71 10.41 -8.15 7.79
N ARG A 72 10.92 -6.91 7.84
CA ARG A 72 10.67 -5.96 8.93
C ARG A 72 9.38 -5.17 8.77
N LEU A 73 8.69 -5.30 7.65
CA LEU A 73 7.43 -4.60 7.41
C LEU A 73 6.35 -5.00 8.45
N ARG A 74 6.40 -6.23 8.97
CA ARG A 74 5.55 -6.68 10.08
C ARG A 74 5.82 -5.95 11.41
N GLU A 75 7.04 -5.47 11.64
CA GLU A 75 7.37 -4.66 12.82
C GLU A 75 6.76 -3.26 12.67
N VAL A 76 6.95 -2.63 11.50
CA VAL A 76 6.38 -1.33 11.15
C VAL A 76 4.86 -1.32 11.29
N ILE A 77 4.17 -2.31 10.71
CA ILE A 77 2.71 -2.44 10.82
C ILE A 77 2.24 -2.54 12.28
N ARG A 78 2.96 -3.29 13.12
CA ARG A 78 2.60 -3.41 14.54
C ARG A 78 2.70 -2.09 15.28
N GLU A 79 3.74 -1.31 15.01
CA GLU A 79 3.93 0.00 15.64
C GLU A 79 2.83 0.98 15.23
N ILE A 80 2.57 1.13 13.93
CA ILE A 80 1.55 2.07 13.44
C ILE A 80 0.11 1.65 13.79
N SER A 81 -0.13 0.36 14.01
CA SER A 81 -1.45 -0.14 14.44
C SER A 81 -1.88 0.36 15.82
N GLN A 82 -0.95 0.90 16.61
CA GLN A 82 -1.25 1.53 17.88
C GLN A 82 -1.65 3.01 17.74
N MET A 83 -1.45 3.60 16.55
CA MET A 83 -1.58 5.04 16.29
C MET A 83 -2.72 5.40 15.34
N ALA A 84 -3.36 4.42 14.69
CA ALA A 84 -4.39 4.65 13.69
C ALA A 84 -5.55 3.67 13.81
N ASP A 85 -6.76 4.15 13.49
CA ASP A 85 -7.95 3.32 13.34
C ASP A 85 -7.86 2.47 12.06
N PHE A 86 -7.31 3.05 10.99
CA PHE A 86 -7.13 2.39 9.70
C PHE A 86 -5.72 2.60 9.15
N ILE A 87 -5.17 1.52 8.61
CA ILE A 87 -3.93 1.55 7.84
C ILE A 87 -4.30 1.11 6.42
N LEU A 88 -4.16 2.03 5.46
CA LEU A 88 -4.32 1.71 4.05
C LEU A 88 -2.94 1.44 3.46
N ILE A 89 -2.76 0.23 2.94
CA ILE A 89 -1.51 -0.24 2.38
C ILE A 89 -1.64 -0.18 0.87
N ASP A 90 -0.87 0.68 0.22
CA ASP A 90 -0.75 0.70 -1.24
C ASP A 90 0.15 -0.47 -1.65
N ALA A 91 -0.46 -1.46 -2.31
CA ALA A 91 0.19 -2.71 -2.67
C ALA A 91 0.57 -2.69 -4.16
N PRO A 92 1.76 -3.17 -4.53
CA PRO A 92 2.14 -3.30 -5.93
C PRO A 92 1.21 -4.26 -6.67
N ALA A 93 0.95 -3.97 -7.94
CA ALA A 93 0.15 -4.82 -8.80
C ALA A 93 0.83 -6.19 -9.05
N GLY A 94 0.03 -7.17 -9.48
CA GLY A 94 0.51 -8.50 -9.80
C GLY A 94 0.65 -9.41 -8.59
N LEU A 95 1.41 -10.49 -8.76
CA LEU A 95 1.55 -11.59 -7.80
C LEU A 95 3.01 -11.91 -7.51
N GLU A 96 3.87 -10.90 -7.62
CA GLU A 96 5.27 -11.00 -7.29
C GLU A 96 5.47 -11.00 -5.76
N MET A 97 6.70 -11.26 -5.31
CA MET A 97 7.02 -11.39 -3.88
C MET A 97 6.66 -10.13 -3.07
N THR A 98 6.80 -8.95 -3.66
CA THR A 98 6.42 -7.67 -3.02
C THR A 98 4.91 -7.56 -2.82
N SER A 99 4.11 -7.90 -3.83
CA SER A 99 2.63 -7.93 -3.75
C SER A 99 2.14 -8.96 -2.73
N VAL A 100 2.73 -10.16 -2.72
CA VAL A 100 2.42 -11.20 -1.73
C VAL A 100 2.78 -10.75 -0.31
N THR A 101 3.89 -10.03 -0.15
CA THR A 101 4.29 -9.47 1.16
C THR A 101 3.26 -8.44 1.63
N ALA A 102 2.79 -7.55 0.75
CA ALA A 102 1.75 -6.58 1.06
C ALA A 102 0.42 -7.25 1.46
N LEU A 103 0.03 -8.34 0.78
CA LEU A 103 -1.15 -9.13 1.17
C LEU A 103 -0.97 -9.76 2.57
N LEU A 104 0.20 -10.32 2.86
CA LEU A 104 0.51 -11.01 4.11
C LEU A 104 0.58 -10.13 5.36
N ILE A 105 0.75 -8.82 5.19
CA ILE A 105 0.73 -7.85 6.29
C ILE A 105 -0.66 -7.24 6.50
N GLY A 106 -1.50 -7.23 5.46
CA GLY A 106 -2.89 -6.79 5.55
C GLY A 106 -3.78 -7.86 6.19
N LYS A 107 -4.80 -7.41 6.94
CA LYS A 107 -5.87 -8.30 7.44
C LYS A 107 -7.00 -8.45 6.42
N GLU A 108 -7.26 -7.37 5.70
CA GLU A 108 -8.37 -7.20 4.79
C GLU A 108 -7.84 -6.72 3.43
N LEU A 109 -8.53 -7.08 2.36
CA LEU A 109 -8.19 -6.74 0.99
C LEU A 109 -9.39 -6.07 0.30
N ILE A 110 -9.15 -4.89 -0.27
CA ILE A 110 -10.02 -4.27 -1.27
C ILE A 110 -9.35 -4.44 -2.61
N ILE A 111 -10.04 -5.08 -3.54
CA ILE A 111 -9.53 -5.32 -4.89
C ILE A 111 -9.91 -4.13 -5.77
N VAL A 112 -8.98 -3.59 -6.54
CA VAL A 112 -9.27 -2.57 -7.55
C VAL A 112 -9.09 -3.19 -8.93
N THR A 113 -10.10 -3.06 -9.80
CA THR A 113 -10.07 -3.62 -11.16
C THR A 113 -10.76 -2.69 -12.17
N ASN A 114 -10.48 -2.86 -13.45
CA ASN A 114 -11.11 -2.12 -14.56
C ASN A 114 -12.20 -2.97 -15.22
N PRO A 115 -13.14 -2.38 -15.99
CA PRO A 115 -14.19 -3.10 -16.72
C PRO A 115 -13.68 -3.84 -17.98
N GLU A 116 -12.57 -4.58 -17.82
CA GLU A 116 -11.93 -5.38 -18.84
C GLU A 116 -11.84 -6.84 -18.36
N ILE A 117 -12.13 -7.81 -19.25
CA ILE A 117 -12.10 -9.25 -18.92
C ILE A 117 -10.75 -9.66 -18.29
N SER A 118 -9.64 -9.16 -18.84
CA SER A 118 -8.29 -9.42 -18.36
C SER A 118 -8.09 -8.95 -16.92
N ALA A 119 -8.44 -7.69 -16.64
CA ALA A 119 -8.31 -7.09 -15.31
C ALA A 119 -9.17 -7.82 -14.27
N ILE A 120 -10.41 -8.15 -14.62
CA ILE A 120 -11.30 -8.94 -13.74
C ILE A 120 -10.70 -10.32 -13.48
N THR A 121 -10.19 -11.00 -14.50
CA THR A 121 -9.57 -12.33 -14.37
C THR A 121 -8.35 -12.29 -13.45
N ASP A 122 -7.48 -11.30 -13.59
CA ASP A 122 -6.30 -11.15 -12.72
C ASP A 122 -6.70 -10.80 -11.29
N SER A 123 -7.73 -9.97 -11.11
CA SER A 123 -8.27 -9.63 -9.80
C SER A 123 -8.81 -10.86 -9.05
N LEU A 124 -9.42 -11.82 -9.77
CA LEU A 124 -9.86 -13.10 -9.19
C LEU A 124 -8.68 -13.97 -8.75
N LYS A 125 -7.56 -13.97 -9.49
CA LYS A 125 -6.34 -14.68 -9.06
C LYS A 125 -5.80 -14.09 -7.76
N THR A 126 -5.74 -12.76 -7.68
CA THR A 126 -5.32 -12.05 -6.46
C THR A 126 -6.24 -12.39 -5.28
N LYS A 127 -7.56 -12.41 -5.49
CA LYS A 127 -8.54 -12.84 -4.48
C LYS A 127 -8.22 -14.25 -3.94
N LEU A 128 -8.05 -15.23 -4.84
CA LEU A 128 -7.78 -16.62 -4.47
C LEU A 128 -6.48 -16.78 -3.68
N ILE A 129 -5.46 -15.99 -4.03
CA ILE A 129 -4.18 -15.99 -3.32
C ILE A 129 -4.32 -15.34 -1.95
N ALA A 130 -5.01 -14.20 -1.86
CA ALA A 130 -5.29 -13.54 -0.59
C ALA A 130 -6.03 -14.46 0.39
N GLU A 131 -7.06 -15.18 -0.06
CA GLU A 131 -7.79 -16.16 0.75
C GLU A 131 -6.88 -17.29 1.26
N LYS A 132 -5.97 -17.80 0.42
CA LYS A 132 -4.97 -18.81 0.82
C LYS A 132 -3.96 -18.29 1.85
N LEU A 133 -3.64 -16.99 1.80
CA LEU A 133 -2.73 -16.33 2.73
C LEU A 133 -3.42 -15.87 4.02
N GLY A 134 -4.75 -16.02 4.11
CA GLY A 134 -5.55 -15.62 5.28
C GLY A 134 -5.94 -14.14 5.30
N THR A 135 -5.76 -13.42 4.19
CA THR A 135 -6.20 -12.03 4.02
C THR A 135 -7.63 -12.02 3.50
N LEU A 136 -8.56 -11.37 4.22
CA LEU A 136 -9.99 -11.40 3.90
C LEU A 136 -10.34 -10.44 2.76
N PRO A 137 -10.84 -10.90 1.60
CA PRO A 137 -11.35 -9.99 0.57
C PRO A 137 -12.67 -9.39 1.02
N LEU A 138 -12.71 -8.08 1.25
CA LEU A 138 -13.92 -7.34 1.62
C LEU A 138 -14.85 -7.12 0.43
N GLY A 139 -14.26 -6.96 -0.76
CA GLY A 139 -14.98 -6.65 -1.98
C GLY A 139 -14.04 -6.16 -3.07
N ALA A 140 -14.64 -5.69 -4.16
CA ALA A 140 -13.93 -5.12 -5.29
C ALA A 140 -14.50 -3.74 -5.65
N ILE A 141 -13.63 -2.86 -6.11
CA ILE A 141 -13.93 -1.57 -6.71
C ILE A 141 -13.71 -1.71 -8.20
N LEU A 142 -14.78 -1.55 -8.98
CA LEU A 142 -14.69 -1.38 -10.41
C LEU A 142 -14.36 0.08 -10.72
N ASN A 143 -13.13 0.33 -11.14
CA ASN A 143 -12.59 1.66 -11.41
C ASN A 143 -12.59 1.96 -12.92
N ARG A 144 -12.45 3.24 -13.28
CA ARG A 144 -12.35 3.72 -14.68
C ARG A 144 -13.53 3.31 -15.58
N VAL A 145 -14.73 3.21 -15.04
CA VAL A 145 -15.95 2.95 -15.81
C VAL A 145 -16.30 4.18 -16.65
N THR A 146 -16.48 3.99 -17.95
CA THR A 146 -16.81 5.02 -18.95
C THR A 146 -18.21 4.86 -19.53
N ASN A 147 -18.92 3.78 -19.23
CA ASN A 147 -20.21 3.37 -19.80
C ASN A 147 -20.19 3.15 -21.32
N GLU A 148 -19.03 2.82 -21.89
CA GLU A 148 -18.92 2.45 -23.29
C GLU A 148 -19.45 1.04 -23.54
N LYS A 149 -19.99 0.76 -24.74
CA LYS A 149 -20.53 -0.57 -25.10
C LYS A 149 -19.47 -1.68 -25.10
N THR A 150 -18.20 -1.32 -25.12
CA THR A 150 -17.05 -2.22 -25.08
C THR A 150 -16.65 -2.61 -23.67
N GLU A 151 -17.18 -1.91 -22.65
CA GLU A 151 -17.09 -2.33 -21.26
C GLU A 151 -18.03 -3.50 -21.01
N LEU A 152 -17.61 -4.41 -20.12
CA LEU A 152 -18.45 -5.51 -19.65
C LEU A 152 -19.64 -5.03 -18.83
#